data_AF-A0A522ADM3-F1
#
_entry.id   AF-A0A522ADM3-F1
#
_cell.length_a   1.000
_cell.length_b   1.000
_cell.length_c   1.000
_cell.angle_alpha   90.00
_cell.angle_beta   90.00
_cell.angle_gamma   90.00
#
_symmetry.space_group_name_H-M   'P 1'
#
loop_
_entity.id
_entity.type
_entity.pdbx_description
1 polymer ?
#
loop_
_entity_poly.entity_id
_entity_poly.type
_entity_poly.pdbx_seq_one_letter_code
_entity_poly.pdbx_strand_id
1 'polypeptide(L)'
;MKRGSTLRRSLSESVSRLGFEAANGLRILRRTAHLMCGVGDYDSYLEHQRGVHPEAPCLDYAAFIRQRQDARYGRGSARCC
;
A
#
# COMPACT_ATOMS: atom_id res chain seq x y z
N MET A 1 -18.44 -41.65 18.05
CA MET A 1 -17.22 -40.86 18.31
C MET A 1 -16.91 -39.91 17.14
N LYS A 2 -17.34 -38.63 17.17
CA LYS A 2 -16.98 -37.58 16.18
C LYS A 2 -16.93 -36.16 16.83
N ARG A 3 -16.26 -36.00 17.98
CA ARG A 3 -16.20 -34.71 18.71
C ARG A 3 -14.88 -33.92 18.56
N GLY A 4 -13.92 -34.40 17.75
CA GLY A 4 -12.57 -33.82 17.69
C GLY A 4 -12.30 -32.83 16.53
N SER A 5 -13.11 -32.80 15.47
CA SER A 5 -12.78 -32.06 14.24
C SER A 5 -13.23 -30.59 14.24
N THR A 6 -14.20 -30.21 15.07
CA THR A 6 -14.70 -28.83 15.17
C THR A 6 -13.77 -27.92 15.98
N LEU A 7 -13.14 -28.46 17.03
CA LEU A 7 -12.24 -27.68 17.90
C LEU A 7 -10.97 -27.23 17.15
N ARG A 8 -10.42 -28.09 16.30
CA ARG A 8 -9.24 -27.76 15.47
C ARG A 8 -9.55 -26.72 14.39
N ARG A 9 -10.74 -26.76 13.78
CA ARG A 9 -11.15 -25.76 12.78
C ARG A 9 -11.36 -24.38 13.42
N SER A 10 -12.04 -24.32 14.56
CA SER A 10 -12.26 -23.05 15.28
C SER A 10 -10.94 -22.38 15.70
N LEU A 11 -9.97 -23.14 16.21
CA LEU A 11 -8.64 -22.62 16.52
C LEU A 11 -7.92 -22.07 15.27
N SER A 12 -8.01 -22.77 14.13
CA SER A 12 -7.41 -22.29 12.88
C SER A 12 -8.08 -21.02 12.33
N GLU A 13 -9.39 -20.88 12.51
CA GLU A 13 -10.14 -19.68 12.09
C GLU A 13 -9.78 -18.47 12.95
N SER A 14 -9.67 -18.66 14.27
CA SER A 14 -9.26 -17.59 15.19
C SER A 14 -7.83 -17.11 14.94
N VAL A 15 -6.88 -18.02 14.69
CA VAL A 15 -5.51 -17.66 14.34
C VAL A 15 -5.45 -16.93 12.99
N SER A 16 -6.24 -17.37 12.00
CA SER A 16 -6.31 -16.71 10.69
C SER A 16 -6.90 -15.30 10.78
N ARG A 17 -7.91 -15.09 11.64
CA ARG A 17 -8.50 -13.77 11.91
C ARG A 17 -7.49 -12.83 12.57
N LEU A 18 -6.81 -13.29 13.62
CA LEU A 18 -5.77 -12.51 14.30
C LEU A 18 -4.62 -12.14 13.35
N GLY A 19 -4.21 -13.06 12.47
CA GLY A 19 -3.18 -12.79 11.46
C GLY A 19 -3.63 -11.73 10.43
N PHE A 20 -4.88 -11.77 10.00
CA PHE A 20 -5.43 -10.78 9.08
C PHE A 20 -5.55 -9.38 9.73
N GLU A 21 -5.99 -9.30 10.97
CA GLU A 21 -6.10 -8.03 11.72
C GLU A 21 -4.72 -7.38 11.95
N ALA A 22 -3.72 -8.18 12.36
CA ALA A 22 -2.35 -7.71 12.52
C ALA A 22 -1.76 -7.20 11.19
N ALA A 23 -2.00 -7.93 10.08
CA ALA A 23 -1.54 -7.53 8.76
C ALA A 23 -2.19 -6.22 8.27
N ASN A 24 -3.48 -6.01 8.53
CA ASN A 24 -4.17 -4.77 8.18
C ASN A 24 -3.70 -3.58 9.02
N GLY A 25 -3.48 -3.79 10.32
CA GLY A 25 -2.91 -2.77 11.19
C GLY A 25 -1.54 -2.29 10.69
N LEU A 26 -0.66 -3.22 10.32
CA LEU A 26 0.66 -2.87 9.75
C LEU A 26 0.55 -2.11 8.43
N ARG A 27 -0.38 -2.50 7.54
CA ARG A 27 -0.61 -1.79 6.27
C ARG A 27 -1.06 -0.34 6.50
N ILE A 28 -1.97 -0.10 7.44
CA ILE A 28 -2.45 1.25 7.76
C ILE A 28 -1.33 2.08 8.38
N LEU A 29 -0.58 1.52 9.34
CA LEU A 29 0.56 2.22 9.95
C LEU A 29 1.62 2.60 8.92
N ARG A 30 1.96 1.68 8.01
CA ARG A 30 2.89 1.94 6.90
C ARG A 30 2.42 3.07 6.00
N ARG A 31 1.12 3.07 5.64
CA ARG A 31 0.50 4.14 4.84
C ARG A 31 0.58 5.49 5.55
N THR A 32 0.26 5.53 6.84
CA THR A 32 0.32 6.76 7.64
C THR A 32 1.75 7.27 7.78
N ALA A 33 2.73 6.38 8.03
CA ALA A 33 4.14 6.75 8.10
C ALA A 33 4.65 7.34 6.77
N HIS A 34 4.30 6.74 5.63
CA HIS A 34 4.62 7.26 4.30
C HIS A 34 4.01 8.65 4.06
N LEU A 35 2.75 8.87 4.46
CA LEU A 35 2.12 10.19 4.38
C LEU A 35 2.84 11.23 5.24
N MET A 36 3.25 10.88 6.47
CA MET A 36 3.98 11.78 7.37
C MET A 36 5.36 12.17 6.82
N CYS A 37 6.09 11.22 6.22
CA CYS A 37 7.37 11.49 5.58
C CYS A 37 7.21 12.18 4.21
N GLY A 38 5.99 12.26 3.67
CA GLY A 38 5.72 12.75 2.31
C GLY A 38 6.38 11.91 1.22
N VAL A 39 6.66 10.64 1.52
CA VAL A 39 7.23 9.66 0.58
C VAL A 39 6.08 8.87 -0.02
N GLY A 40 5.99 8.88 -1.35
CA GLY A 40 4.99 8.08 -2.06
C GLY A 40 5.27 6.59 -1.88
N ASP A 41 4.24 5.81 -1.57
CA ASP A 41 4.33 4.35 -1.57
C ASP A 41 4.22 3.79 -2.99
N TYR A 42 5.20 2.99 -3.42
CA TYR A 42 5.20 2.43 -4.77
C TYR A 42 4.14 1.36 -4.97
N ASP A 43 3.91 0.49 -3.97
CA ASP A 43 2.87 -0.55 -4.04
C ASP A 43 1.48 0.07 -4.17
N SER A 44 1.18 1.09 -3.35
CA SER A 44 -0.08 1.84 -3.45
C SER A 44 -0.23 2.52 -4.82
N TYR A 45 0.85 3.00 -5.44
CA TYR A 45 0.83 3.53 -6.80
C TYR A 45 0.48 2.44 -7.81
N LEU A 46 1.07 1.25 -7.72
CA LEU A 46 0.76 0.14 -8.62
C LEU A 46 -0.67 -0.35 -8.45
N GLU A 47 -1.17 -0.46 -7.21
CA GLU A 47 -2.57 -0.81 -6.94
C GLU A 47 -3.52 0.23 -7.54
N HIS A 48 -3.23 1.51 -7.35
CA HIS A 48 -4.02 2.60 -7.93
C HIS A 48 -3.96 2.57 -9.47
N GLN A 49 -2.78 2.36 -10.05
CA GLN A 49 -2.62 2.36 -11.49
C GLN A 49 -3.34 1.19 -12.15
N ARG A 50 -3.27 0.00 -11.54
CA ARG A 50 -4.04 -1.17 -11.98
C ARG A 50 -5.55 -0.96 -11.88
N GLY A 51 -6.02 -0.20 -10.89
CA GLY A 51 -7.44 0.06 -10.68
C GLY A 51 -8.03 1.20 -11.52
N VAL A 52 -7.24 2.25 -11.78
CA VAL A 52 -7.73 3.50 -12.41
C VAL A 52 -7.27 3.64 -13.85
N HIS A 53 -6.08 3.15 -14.20
CA HIS A 53 -5.51 3.28 -15.54
C HIS A 53 -4.85 1.97 -15.99
N PRO A 54 -5.65 0.91 -16.23
CA PRO A 54 -5.13 -0.40 -16.60
C PRO A 54 -4.41 -0.41 -17.95
N GLU A 55 -4.76 0.50 -18.87
CA GLU A 55 -4.10 0.64 -20.18
C GLU A 55 -2.78 1.44 -20.16
N ALA A 56 -2.47 2.15 -19.07
CA ALA A 56 -1.29 3.01 -19.01
C ALA A 56 -0.07 2.27 -18.46
N PRO A 57 1.13 2.42 -19.07
CA PRO A 57 2.35 1.79 -18.58
C PRO A 57 2.70 2.31 -17.18
N CYS A 58 2.91 1.38 -16.24
CA CYS A 58 3.34 1.70 -14.89
C CYS A 58 4.77 2.26 -14.91
N LEU A 59 5.02 3.30 -14.12
CA LEU A 59 6.36 3.86 -13.94
C LEU A 59 7.24 2.86 -13.18
N ASP A 60 8.51 2.80 -13.57
CA ASP A 60 9.54 2.13 -12.77
C ASP A 60 9.73 2.85 -11.41
N TYR A 61 10.20 2.13 -10.40
CA TYR A 61 10.39 2.66 -9.05
C TYR A 61 11.23 3.95 -9.04
N ALA A 62 12.35 3.96 -9.76
CA ALA A 62 13.24 5.13 -9.81
C ALA A 62 12.55 6.33 -10.50
N ALA A 63 11.78 6.07 -11.56
CA ALA A 63 11.02 7.09 -12.27
C ALA A 63 9.89 7.67 -11.40
N PHE A 64 9.22 6.83 -10.60
CA PHE A 64 8.21 7.26 -9.64
C PHE A 64 8.79 8.20 -8.58
N ILE A 65 9.91 7.83 -7.95
CA ILE A 65 10.57 8.68 -6.95
C ILE A 65 11.03 10.00 -7.57
N ARG A 66 11.63 9.96 -8.76
CA ARG A 66 12.02 11.17 -9.48
C ARG A 66 10.83 12.05 -9.82
N GLN A 67 9.70 11.49 -10.25
CA GLN A 67 8.48 12.25 -10.53
C GLN A 67 7.90 12.88 -9.26
N ARG A 68 7.95 12.21 -8.10
CA ARG A 68 7.52 12.79 -6.81
C ARG A 68 8.46 13.89 -6.34
N GLN A 69 9.77 13.70 -6.52
CA GLN A 69 10.77 14.73 -6.25
C GLN A 69 10.60 15.93 -7.19
N ASP A 70 10.34 15.71 -8.48
CA ASP A 70 10.09 16.77 -9.45
C ASP A 70 8.76 17.49 -9.14
N ALA A 71 7.70 16.78 -8.75
CA ALA A 71 6.46 17.43 -8.32
C ALA A 71 6.63 18.29 -7.04
N ARG A 72 7.58 17.93 -6.15
CA ARG A 72 7.80 18.64 -4.88
C ARG A 72 8.91 19.69 -4.94
N TYR A 73 9.94 19.46 -5.75
CA TYR A 73 11.19 20.22 -5.81
C TYR A 73 11.59 20.58 -7.26
N GLY A 74 10.98 19.92 -8.24
CA GLY A 74 11.13 20.24 -9.65
C GLY A 74 10.41 21.53 -9.97
N ARG A 75 11.21 22.58 -10.14
CA ARG A 75 10.86 23.95 -10.50
C ARG A 75 10.45 24.87 -9.33
N GLY A 76 11.48 25.55 -8.84
CA GLY A 76 11.45 27.00 -8.66
C GLY A 76 11.20 27.75 -9.99
N SER A 77 10.01 27.61 -10.56
CA SER A 77 9.52 28.51 -11.61
C SER A 77 8.00 28.58 -11.51
N ALA A 78 7.54 29.16 -10.40
CA ALA A 78 6.46 30.14 -10.49
C ALA A 78 6.91 31.24 -11.47
N ARG A 79 6.81 30.99 -12.78
CA ARG A 79 6.61 32.08 -13.72
C ARG A 79 5.11 32.17 -13.90
N CYS A 80 4.55 33.02 -13.04
CA CYS A 80 3.37 33.79 -13.35
C CYS A 80 3.55 34.41 -14.74
N CYS A 81 2.64 34.09 -15.65
CA CYS A 81 2.30 34.86 -16.83
C CYS A 81 0.84 34.58 -17.13
#